data_AF-A0A2W4P4X1-F1
#
_entry.id   AF-A0A2W4P4X1-F1
#
_cell.length_a   1.000
_cell.length_b   1.000
_cell.length_c   1.000
_cell.angle_alpha   90.00
_cell.angle_beta   90.00
_cell.angle_gamma   90.00
#
_symmetry.space_group_name_H-M   'P 1'
#
loop_
_entity.id
_entity.type
_entity.pdbx_description
1 polymer ?
#
loop_
_entity_poly.entity_id
_entity_poly.type
_entity_poly.pdbx_seq_one_letter_code
_entity_poly.pdbx_strand_id
1 'polypeptide(L)'
;ANIQGNTDISRPDEYKNLRVPGEAKRLIVSAVLKYKGRFAAPMRDDNIVAVFDASIDAVQCAMEIQRELLTRLSDEDDAWNIVFRIGLSAGQPLTETSDFFEEALRLAHRICNIAGENQVLLSSLIHELCQGEGGTEPKEKFLLRILRPDEEGTIAKLFNAIESHLQDEAMTADRLASNLNMTVQDLETTVKSLTGRSAEDFLKTVRREKRLPA
;
A
#
# COMPACT_ATOMS: atom_id res chain seq x y z
N ALA A 1 2.68 2.24 4.82
CA ALA A 1 2.63 0.79 5.08
C ALA A 1 1.31 0.44 5.77
N ASN A 2 0.71 -0.67 5.39
CA ASN A 2 -0.51 -1.23 5.96
C ASN A 2 -0.17 -2.63 6.49
N ILE A 3 -0.50 -2.95 7.74
CA ILE A 3 -0.15 -4.22 8.39
C ILE A 3 -1.40 -4.76 9.05
N GLN A 4 -1.78 -5.99 8.70
CA GLN A 4 -2.98 -6.63 9.20
C GLN A 4 -2.60 -8.01 9.77
N GLY A 5 -3.30 -8.47 10.80
CA GLY A 5 -3.20 -9.88 11.20
C GLY A 5 -3.72 -10.77 10.07
N ASN A 6 -3.06 -11.89 9.81
CA ASN A 6 -3.59 -12.89 8.89
C ASN A 6 -4.67 -13.69 9.61
N THR A 7 -5.90 -13.70 9.09
CA THR A 7 -7.00 -14.45 9.71
C THR A 7 -7.77 -15.22 8.65
N ASP A 8 -7.75 -16.54 8.76
CA ASP A 8 -8.73 -17.41 8.13
C ASP A 8 -9.89 -17.57 9.14
N ILE A 9 -10.84 -16.63 9.10
CA ILE A 9 -11.84 -16.46 10.17
C ILE A 9 -12.85 -17.61 10.14
N SER A 10 -12.55 -18.68 10.90
CA SER A 10 -13.50 -19.77 11.15
C SER A 10 -14.11 -19.72 12.56
N ARG A 11 -13.51 -18.98 13.51
CA ARG A 11 -13.98 -18.96 14.91
C ARG A 11 -13.93 -17.57 15.58
N PRO A 12 -14.96 -17.19 16.38
CA PRO A 12 -15.02 -15.92 17.10
C PRO A 12 -13.97 -15.76 18.22
N ASP A 13 -13.27 -16.82 18.61
CA ASP A 13 -12.37 -16.80 19.77
C ASP A 13 -11.00 -16.18 19.42
N GLU A 14 -10.67 -16.11 18.11
CA GLU A 14 -9.40 -15.64 17.56
C GLU A 14 -9.28 -14.11 17.53
N TYR A 15 -10.35 -13.37 17.85
CA TYR A 15 -10.30 -11.90 17.93
C TYR A 15 -9.32 -11.37 18.99
N LYS A 16 -8.88 -12.19 19.95
CA LYS A 16 -7.83 -11.79 20.92
C LYS A 16 -6.42 -11.79 20.31
N ASN A 17 -6.22 -12.50 19.20
CA ASN A 17 -4.95 -12.54 18.45
C ASN A 17 -4.91 -11.52 17.30
N LEU A 18 -5.94 -10.69 17.14
CA LEU A 18 -6.10 -9.71 16.06
C LEU A 18 -5.17 -8.48 16.17
N ARG A 19 -4.33 -8.41 17.20
CA ARG A 19 -3.48 -7.24 17.43
C ARG A 19 -2.24 -7.37 16.56
N VAL A 20 -2.03 -6.43 15.64
CA VAL A 20 -0.73 -6.23 14.99
C VAL A 20 0.34 -6.29 16.08
N PRO A 21 1.33 -7.20 15.99
CA PRO A 21 2.35 -7.34 17.01
C PRO A 21 2.96 -5.97 17.27
N GLY A 22 2.95 -5.51 18.53
CA GLY A 22 3.53 -4.22 18.88
C GLY A 22 5.01 -4.11 18.46
N GLU A 23 5.67 -5.26 18.32
CA GLU A 23 7.01 -5.42 17.78
C GLU A 23 7.11 -5.08 16.30
N ALA A 24 6.15 -5.48 15.46
CA ALA A 24 6.13 -5.11 14.03
C ALA A 24 6.07 -3.59 13.87
N LYS A 25 5.25 -2.91 14.68
CA LYS A 25 5.19 -1.45 14.71
C LYS A 25 6.51 -0.84 15.17
N ARG A 26 7.13 -1.37 16.23
CA ARG A 26 8.44 -0.89 16.72
C ARG A 26 9.55 -1.06 15.70
N LEU A 27 9.58 -2.18 14.99
CA LEU A 27 10.51 -2.47 13.90
C LEU A 27 10.38 -1.42 12.80
N ILE A 28 9.15 -1.12 12.36
CA ILE A 28 8.90 -0.09 11.35
C ILE A 28 9.32 1.28 11.85
N VAL A 29 9.00 1.61 13.10
CA VAL A 29 9.42 2.89 13.69
C VAL A 29 10.93 3.04 13.69
N SER A 30 11.64 1.99 14.11
CA SER A 30 13.10 1.95 14.09
C SER A 30 13.68 2.17 12.69
N ALA A 31 13.15 1.45 11.69
CA ALA A 31 13.58 1.58 10.31
C ALA A 31 13.31 2.98 9.74
N VAL A 32 12.13 3.56 9.98
CA VAL A 32 11.78 4.91 9.52
C VAL A 32 12.76 5.94 10.10
N LEU A 33 13.03 5.88 11.40
CA LEU A 33 13.96 6.81 12.06
C LEU A 33 15.41 6.62 11.57
N LYS A 34 15.85 5.38 11.34
CA LYS A 34 17.19 5.06 10.80
C LYS A 34 17.44 5.71 9.44
N TYR A 35 16.43 5.70 8.58
CA TYR A 35 16.48 6.32 7.24
C TYR A 35 15.96 7.77 7.24
N LYS A 36 16.03 8.47 8.38
CA LYS A 36 15.69 9.91 8.52
C LYS A 36 14.25 10.27 8.10
N GLY A 37 13.35 9.29 8.06
CA GLY A 37 11.94 9.53 7.79
C GLY A 37 11.22 10.19 8.96
N ARG A 38 10.10 10.83 8.66
CA ARG A 38 9.20 11.47 9.64
C ARG A 38 7.79 10.91 9.49
N PHE A 39 7.06 10.74 10.59
CA PHE A 39 5.66 10.32 10.52
C PHE A 39 4.77 11.49 10.13
N ALA A 40 3.97 11.33 9.08
CA ALA A 40 3.08 12.38 8.58
C ALA A 40 1.77 12.48 9.38
N ALA A 41 1.39 11.41 10.09
CA ALA A 41 0.20 11.35 10.91
C ALA A 41 0.46 10.46 12.14
N PRO A 42 -0.31 10.63 13.24
CA PRO A 42 -0.31 9.67 14.34
C PRO A 42 -0.59 8.26 13.82
N MET A 43 0.16 7.27 14.31
CA MET A 43 -0.03 5.87 13.91
C MET A 43 -1.42 5.41 14.38
N ARG A 44 -2.34 5.19 13.44
CA ARG A 44 -3.68 4.64 13.72
C ARG A 44 -3.71 3.18 13.32
N ASP A 45 -4.11 2.33 14.26
CA ASP A 45 -4.37 0.90 14.14
C ASP A 45 -3.38 0.15 13.25
N ASP A 46 -3.61 0.11 11.94
CA ASP A 46 -2.91 -0.77 11.00
C ASP A 46 -2.15 0.00 9.90
N ASN A 47 -2.30 1.33 9.86
CA ASN A 47 -1.74 2.19 8.81
C ASN A 47 -0.66 3.11 9.37
N ILE A 48 0.49 3.12 8.69
CA ILE A 48 1.64 3.94 9.03
C ILE A 48 2.04 4.76 7.79
N VAL A 49 2.06 6.08 7.93
CA VAL A 49 2.49 7.01 6.89
C VAL A 49 3.77 7.70 7.34
N ALA A 50 4.82 7.53 6.54
CA ALA A 50 6.10 8.18 6.74
C ALA A 50 6.49 8.94 5.47
N VAL A 51 7.20 10.06 5.65
CA VAL A 51 7.70 10.93 4.60
C VAL A 51 9.21 11.03 4.70
N PHE A 52 9.86 11.16 3.55
CA PHE A 52 11.31 11.18 3.42
C PHE A 52 11.71 12.34 2.51
N ASP A 53 12.88 12.94 2.78
CA ASP A 53 13.41 14.03 1.95
C ASP A 53 14.09 13.49 0.67
N ALA A 54 14.58 12.24 0.70
CA ALA A 54 15.24 11.59 -0.43
C ALA A 54 14.51 10.31 -0.84
N SER A 55 14.41 10.07 -2.16
CA SER A 55 13.69 8.91 -2.70
C SER A 55 14.40 7.59 -2.35
N ILE A 56 15.74 7.61 -2.41
CA ILE A 56 16.57 6.47 -2.05
C ILE A 56 16.38 6.04 -0.58
N ASP A 57 16.25 6.99 0.35
CA ASP A 57 16.04 6.69 1.78
C ASP A 57 14.69 6.00 2.01
N ALA A 58 13.64 6.44 1.30
CA ALA A 58 12.32 5.82 1.36
C ALA A 58 12.34 4.36 0.85
N VAL A 59 13.04 4.11 -0.26
CA VAL A 59 13.19 2.78 -0.84
C VAL A 59 13.99 1.86 0.08
N GLN A 60 15.13 2.32 0.59
CA GLN A 60 15.96 1.53 1.51
C GLN A 60 15.22 1.22 2.81
N CYS A 61 14.45 2.18 3.34
CA CYS A 61 13.60 1.95 4.50
C CYS A 61 12.55 0.85 4.24
N ALA A 62 11.84 0.92 3.11
CA ALA A 62 10.83 -0.07 2.74
C ALA A 62 11.43 -1.47 2.56
N MET A 63 12.62 -1.57 1.96
CA MET A 63 13.34 -2.82 1.79
C MET A 63 13.79 -3.42 3.12
N GLU A 64 14.32 -2.60 4.04
CA GLU A 64 14.69 -3.06 5.38
C GLU A 64 13.48 -3.56 6.17
N ILE A 65 12.36 -2.84 6.11
CA ILE A 65 11.10 -3.26 6.72
C ILE A 65 10.65 -4.60 6.13
N GLN A 66 10.61 -4.74 4.81
CA GLN A 66 10.20 -5.99 4.17
C GLN A 66 11.10 -7.15 4.60
N ARG A 67 12.43 -6.96 4.60
CA ARG A 67 13.39 -8.00 5.00
C ARG A 67 13.13 -8.47 6.42
N GLU A 68 13.11 -7.54 7.37
CA GLU A 68 12.94 -7.86 8.79
C GLU A 68 11.58 -8.51 9.07
N LEU A 69 10.50 -8.00 8.46
CA LEU A 69 9.17 -8.61 8.61
C LEU A 69 9.13 -10.03 8.00
N LEU A 70 9.67 -10.24 6.80
CA LEU A 70 9.75 -11.57 6.19
C LEU A 70 10.56 -12.55 7.04
N THR A 71 11.67 -12.11 7.63
CA THR A 71 12.46 -12.93 8.56
C THR A 71 11.62 -13.39 9.76
N ARG A 72 10.79 -12.50 10.33
CA ARG A 72 9.88 -12.85 11.43
C ARG A 72 8.70 -13.73 11.01
N LEU A 73 8.27 -13.65 9.76
CA LEU A 73 7.25 -14.55 9.20
C LEU A 73 7.79 -15.97 8.99
N SER A 74 9.10 -16.12 8.76
CA SER A 74 9.76 -17.41 8.54
C SER A 74 10.37 -18.05 9.80
N ASP A 75 10.19 -17.43 10.96
CA ASP A 75 10.72 -17.93 12.23
C ASP A 75 9.91 -19.16 12.69
N GLU A 76 10.52 -20.35 12.68
CA GLU A 76 9.81 -21.61 12.97
C GLU A 76 9.28 -21.71 14.41
N ASP A 77 9.89 -20.97 15.35
CA ASP A 77 9.57 -21.06 16.78
C ASP A 77 8.58 -19.96 17.24
N ASP A 78 8.53 -18.81 16.56
CA ASP A 78 7.69 -17.67 16.94
C ASP A 78 7.25 -16.82 15.72
N ALA A 79 6.78 -17.50 14.66
CA ALA A 79 6.30 -16.84 13.44
C ALA A 79 5.18 -15.84 13.75
N TRP A 80 5.37 -14.59 13.32
CA TRP A 80 4.28 -13.64 13.35
C TRP A 80 3.20 -14.01 12.35
N ASN A 81 1.93 -13.91 12.76
CA ASN A 81 0.80 -14.16 11.87
C ASN A 81 0.27 -12.85 11.28
N ILE A 82 1.07 -12.19 10.43
CA ILE A 82 0.73 -10.90 9.82
C ILE A 82 0.88 -10.89 8.30
N VAL A 83 0.13 -9.99 7.66
CA VAL A 83 0.30 -9.58 6.26
C VAL A 83 0.62 -8.10 6.25
N PHE A 84 1.62 -7.68 5.49
CA PHE A 84 1.93 -6.27 5.31
C PHE A 84 1.95 -5.87 3.84
N ARG A 85 1.73 -4.57 3.58
CA ARG A 85 1.76 -3.95 2.26
C ARG A 85 2.45 -2.61 2.35
N ILE A 86 3.36 -2.31 1.42
CA ILE A 86 4.10 -1.05 1.41
C ILE A 86 3.94 -0.41 0.04
N GLY A 87 3.38 0.80 0.00
CA GLY A 87 3.33 1.63 -1.19
C GLY A 87 4.25 2.84 -1.05
N LEU A 88 5.03 3.13 -2.08
CA LEU A 88 5.91 4.30 -2.17
C LEU A 88 5.49 5.18 -3.35
N SER A 89 5.43 6.48 -3.11
CA SER A 89 5.17 7.51 -4.13
C SER A 89 5.99 8.76 -3.81
N ALA A 90 6.31 9.54 -4.85
CA ALA A 90 6.90 10.86 -4.73
C ALA A 90 5.98 11.90 -5.37
N GLY A 91 6.06 13.14 -4.89
CA GLY A 91 5.55 14.32 -5.59
C GLY A 91 6.74 15.13 -6.10
N GLN A 92 6.65 15.67 -7.32
CA GLN A 92 7.67 16.62 -7.79
C GLN A 92 7.42 18.01 -7.17
N PRO A 93 8.43 18.68 -6.59
CA PRO A 93 8.25 19.97 -5.92
C PRO A 93 8.21 21.17 -6.89
N LEU A 94 7.73 20.99 -8.13
CA LEU A 94 7.96 21.98 -9.19
C LEU A 94 7.07 23.24 -9.15
N THR A 95 6.01 23.33 -8.32
CA THR A 95 5.25 24.58 -8.14
C THR A 95 4.72 24.77 -6.71
N GLU A 96 4.58 26.03 -6.28
CA GLU A 96 4.23 26.51 -4.93
C GLU A 96 2.76 26.22 -4.49
N THR A 97 2.27 25.00 -4.65
CA THR A 97 0.92 24.61 -4.22
C THR A 97 0.97 23.44 -3.23
N SER A 98 0.19 23.54 -2.15
CA SER A 98 -0.01 22.48 -1.14
C SER A 98 -0.51 21.15 -1.72
N ASP A 99 -0.99 21.16 -2.96
CA ASP A 99 -1.70 20.06 -3.61
C ASP A 99 -0.81 18.86 -3.96
N PHE A 100 0.50 19.06 -4.21
CA PHE A 100 1.39 17.95 -4.59
C PHE A 100 1.62 16.95 -3.48
N PHE A 101 1.69 17.44 -2.24
CA PHE A 101 1.85 16.56 -1.08
C PHE A 101 0.62 15.68 -0.94
N GLU A 102 -0.57 16.25 -1.09
CA GLU A 102 -1.83 15.50 -1.02
C GLU A 102 -1.98 14.52 -2.18
N GLU A 103 -1.52 14.88 -3.38
CA GLU A 103 -1.55 14.00 -4.55
C GLU A 103 -0.58 12.82 -4.39
N ALA A 104 0.67 13.08 -3.98
CA ALA A 104 1.66 12.05 -3.71
C ALA A 104 1.22 11.12 -2.56
N LEU A 105 0.64 11.69 -1.50
CA LEU A 105 0.09 10.92 -0.38
C LEU A 105 -1.10 10.06 -0.83
N ARG A 106 -2.01 10.63 -1.63
CA ARG A 106 -3.16 9.90 -2.21
C ARG A 106 -2.68 8.76 -3.09
N LEU A 107 -1.69 8.99 -3.95
CA LEU A 107 -1.10 7.96 -4.79
C LEU A 107 -0.42 6.88 -3.92
N ALA A 108 0.38 7.25 -2.91
CA ALA A 108 0.99 6.29 -1.98
C ALA A 108 -0.04 5.38 -1.31
N HIS A 109 -1.19 5.93 -0.87
CA HIS A 109 -2.29 5.15 -0.31
C HIS A 109 -2.90 4.18 -1.33
N ARG A 110 -3.11 4.63 -2.57
CA ARG A 110 -3.63 3.78 -3.66
C ARG A 110 -2.67 2.65 -3.99
N ILE A 111 -1.38 2.95 -4.09
CA ILE A 111 -0.31 1.97 -4.33
C ILE A 111 -0.25 0.96 -3.18
N CYS A 112 -0.28 1.41 -1.93
CA CYS A 112 -0.29 0.53 -0.76
C CYS A 112 -1.53 -0.40 -0.74
N ASN A 113 -2.67 0.08 -1.20
CA ASN A 113 -3.91 -0.70 -1.30
C ASN A 113 -3.81 -1.83 -2.31
N ILE A 114 -3.15 -1.60 -3.44
CA ILE A 114 -3.06 -2.58 -4.53
C ILE A 114 -1.84 -3.50 -4.45
N ALA A 115 -0.87 -3.17 -3.59
CA ALA A 115 0.26 -4.03 -3.31
C ALA A 115 -0.21 -5.42 -2.88
N GLY A 116 0.44 -6.44 -3.43
CA GLY A 116 0.25 -7.82 -3.03
C GLY A 116 0.68 -8.05 -1.58
N GLU A 117 0.38 -9.24 -1.07
CA GLU A 117 0.77 -9.62 0.28
C GLU A 117 2.30 -9.61 0.44
N ASN A 118 2.76 -8.96 1.51
CA ASN A 118 4.17 -8.81 1.87
C ASN A 118 5.01 -8.09 0.79
N GLN A 119 4.35 -7.36 -0.12
CA GLN A 119 4.97 -6.68 -1.25
C GLN A 119 5.31 -5.21 -0.96
N VAL A 120 6.42 -4.75 -1.55
CA VAL A 120 6.73 -3.33 -1.73
C VAL A 120 6.41 -2.95 -3.17
N LEU A 121 5.55 -1.95 -3.35
CA LEU A 121 5.14 -1.44 -4.64
C LEU A 121 5.52 0.04 -4.76
N LEU A 122 6.18 0.40 -5.86
CA LEU A 122 6.74 1.74 -6.09
C LEU A 122 6.03 2.42 -7.24
N SER A 123 5.83 3.73 -7.13
CA SER A 123 5.46 4.54 -8.29
C SER A 123 6.62 4.61 -9.29
N SER A 124 6.29 4.82 -10.56
CA SER A 124 7.24 5.03 -11.66
C SER A 124 8.24 6.14 -11.33
N LEU A 125 7.76 7.27 -10.80
CA LEU A 125 8.58 8.41 -10.42
C LEU A 125 9.62 8.11 -9.34
N ILE A 126 9.31 7.27 -8.32
CA ILE A 126 10.31 6.91 -7.30
C ILE A 126 11.47 6.16 -7.95
N HIS A 127 11.17 5.25 -8.89
CA HIS A 127 12.19 4.51 -9.61
C HIS A 127 13.10 5.44 -10.43
N GLU A 128 12.51 6.41 -11.13
CA GLU A 128 13.26 7.41 -11.90
C GLU A 128 14.18 8.27 -11.01
N LEU A 129 13.66 8.75 -9.88
CA LEU A 129 14.44 9.56 -8.93
C LEU A 129 15.62 8.78 -8.34
N CYS A 130 15.41 7.51 -7.97
CA CYS A 130 16.48 6.65 -7.44
C CYS A 130 17.61 6.39 -8.44
N GLN A 131 17.30 6.29 -9.75
CA GLN A 131 18.32 6.14 -10.80
C GLN A 131 19.17 7.41 -10.94
N GLY A 132 18.56 8.59 -10.78
CA GLY A 132 19.26 9.88 -10.77
C GLY A 132 20.13 10.10 -9.52
N GLU A 133 19.73 9.53 -8.37
CA GLU A 133 20.42 9.64 -7.08
C GLU A 133 21.62 8.66 -6.94
N GLY A 134 21.98 7.93 -8.00
CA GLY A 134 23.08 6.95 -7.97
C GLY A 134 22.73 5.67 -7.19
N GLY A 135 21.44 5.37 -7.05
CA GLY A 135 20.95 4.21 -6.32
C GLY A 135 21.44 2.89 -6.91
N THR A 136 21.88 1.98 -6.06
CA THR A 136 22.16 0.60 -6.43
C THR A 136 20.86 -0.18 -6.52
N GLU A 137 20.67 -0.94 -7.60
CA GLU A 137 19.56 -1.88 -7.69
C GLU A 137 19.64 -2.90 -6.53
N PRO A 138 18.51 -3.22 -5.89
CA PRO A 138 18.45 -4.23 -4.84
C PRO A 138 19.06 -5.56 -5.29
N LYS A 139 20.06 -6.05 -4.56
CA LYS A 139 20.77 -7.30 -4.89
C LYS A 139 20.09 -8.58 -4.35
N GLU A 140 19.07 -8.46 -3.50
CA GLU A 140 18.37 -9.61 -2.91
C GLU A 140 16.99 -9.84 -3.55
N LYS A 141 16.42 -11.02 -3.34
CA LYS A 141 15.07 -11.40 -3.79
C LYS A 141 13.99 -10.68 -2.96
N PHE A 142 13.88 -9.36 -3.13
CA PHE A 142 12.78 -8.59 -2.56
C PHE A 142 11.51 -8.81 -3.37
N LEU A 143 10.36 -8.87 -2.71
CA LEU A 143 9.06 -8.76 -3.39
C LEU A 143 8.81 -7.28 -3.70
N LEU A 144 9.65 -6.74 -4.58
CA LEU A 144 9.63 -5.35 -5.02
C LEU A 144 9.09 -5.29 -6.44
N ARG A 145 8.05 -4.48 -6.67
CA ARG A 145 7.48 -4.22 -7.99
C ARG A 145 7.43 -2.71 -8.24
N ILE A 146 7.72 -2.31 -9.46
CA ILE A 146 7.56 -0.94 -9.92
C ILE A 146 6.29 -0.88 -10.78
N LEU A 147 5.42 0.07 -10.51
CA LEU A 147 4.26 0.33 -11.35
C LEU A 147 4.68 1.02 -12.63
N ARG A 148 4.07 0.59 -13.73
CA ARG A 148 4.21 1.28 -15.01
C ARG A 148 3.25 2.48 -15.08
N PRO A 149 3.57 3.53 -15.84
CA PRO A 149 2.70 4.72 -15.94
C PRO A 149 1.27 4.43 -16.40
N ASP A 150 1.06 3.42 -17.27
CA ASP A 150 -0.26 2.96 -17.71
C ASP A 150 -1.06 2.31 -16.58
N GLU A 151 -0.38 1.57 -15.70
CA GLU A 151 -0.98 0.99 -14.49
C GLU A 151 -1.39 2.09 -13.51
N GLU A 152 -0.53 3.10 -13.28
CA GLU A 152 -0.84 4.26 -12.43
C GLU A 152 -2.07 5.02 -12.92
N GLY A 153 -2.16 5.27 -14.23
CA GLY A 153 -3.34 5.89 -14.84
C GLY A 153 -4.62 5.05 -14.68
N THR A 154 -4.50 3.73 -14.80
CA THR A 154 -5.62 2.80 -14.61
C THR A 154 -6.09 2.77 -13.16
N ILE A 155 -5.15 2.72 -12.21
CA ILE A 155 -5.40 2.80 -10.77
C ILE A 155 -6.09 4.12 -10.44
N ALA A 156 -5.62 5.24 -10.97
CA ALA A 156 -6.22 6.54 -10.73
C ALA A 156 -7.69 6.59 -11.19
N LYS A 157 -8.00 6.08 -12.39
CA LYS A 157 -9.38 5.98 -12.90
C LYS A 157 -10.25 5.11 -12.00
N LEU A 158 -9.75 3.94 -11.61
CA LEU A 158 -10.46 2.98 -10.77
C LEU A 158 -10.80 3.60 -9.40
N PHE A 159 -9.81 4.17 -8.71
CA PHE A 159 -10.02 4.79 -7.41
C PHE A 159 -10.92 6.02 -7.50
N ASN A 160 -10.79 6.87 -8.51
CA ASN A 160 -11.67 8.03 -8.69
C ASN A 160 -13.14 7.59 -8.86
N ALA A 161 -13.38 6.52 -9.63
CA ALA A 161 -14.72 5.97 -9.81
C ALA A 161 -15.28 5.40 -8.50
N ILE A 162 -14.47 4.72 -7.69
CA ILE A 162 -14.90 4.22 -6.37
C ILE A 162 -15.15 5.39 -5.40
N GLU A 163 -14.24 6.35 -5.35
CA GLU A 163 -14.27 7.50 -4.43
C GLU A 163 -15.48 8.40 -4.67
N SER A 164 -15.89 8.57 -5.93
CA SER A 164 -17.08 9.34 -6.31
C SER A 164 -18.40 8.73 -5.82
N HIS A 165 -18.39 7.46 -5.41
CA HIS A 165 -19.58 6.71 -4.99
C HIS A 165 -19.43 6.07 -3.59
N LEU A 166 -18.54 6.58 -2.74
CA LEU A 166 -18.28 5.98 -1.42
C LEU A 166 -19.49 5.97 -0.48
N GLN A 167 -20.43 6.92 -0.63
CA GLN A 167 -21.66 6.97 0.16
C GLN A 167 -22.76 6.02 -0.37
N ASP A 168 -22.57 5.46 -1.56
CA ASP A 168 -23.49 4.47 -2.12
C ASP A 168 -23.10 3.08 -1.60
N GLU A 169 -23.79 2.62 -0.54
CA GLU A 169 -23.62 1.27 -0.01
C GLU A 169 -24.01 0.18 -1.02
N ALA A 170 -24.79 0.52 -2.06
CA ALA A 170 -25.18 -0.36 -3.16
C ALA A 170 -24.23 -0.30 -4.36
N MET A 171 -23.04 0.31 -4.25
CA MET A 171 -22.00 0.19 -5.28
C MET A 171 -21.51 -1.27 -5.36
N THR A 172 -21.65 -1.88 -6.54
CA THR A 172 -21.24 -3.26 -6.86
C THR A 172 -20.17 -3.25 -7.95
N ALA A 173 -19.54 -4.40 -8.22
CA ALA A 173 -18.62 -4.55 -9.34
C ALA A 173 -19.29 -4.19 -10.68
N ASP A 174 -20.56 -4.56 -10.89
CA ASP A 174 -21.32 -4.24 -12.10
C ASP A 174 -21.49 -2.73 -12.32
N ARG A 175 -21.82 -2.00 -11.24
CA ARG A 175 -22.00 -0.54 -11.29
C ARG A 175 -20.66 0.16 -11.51
N LEU A 176 -19.58 -0.36 -10.92
CA LEU A 176 -18.23 0.15 -11.16
C LEU A 176 -17.80 -0.05 -12.62
N ALA A 177 -18.03 -1.25 -13.18
CA ALA A 177 -17.72 -1.56 -14.56
C ALA A 177 -18.48 -0.61 -15.50
N SER A 178 -19.77 -0.41 -15.24
CA SER A 178 -20.61 0.53 -16.00
C SER A 178 -20.08 1.96 -15.96
N ASN A 179 -19.66 2.45 -14.78
CA ASN A 179 -19.11 3.80 -14.62
C ASN A 179 -17.77 3.99 -15.34
N LEU A 180 -16.99 2.91 -15.45
CA LEU A 180 -15.71 2.91 -16.17
C LEU A 180 -15.88 2.63 -17.66
N ASN A 181 -17.11 2.52 -18.17
CA ASN A 181 -17.45 2.15 -19.54
C ASN A 181 -16.77 0.84 -19.99
N MET A 182 -16.74 -0.16 -19.11
CA MET A 182 -16.14 -1.48 -19.35
C MET A 182 -17.12 -2.60 -19.00
N THR A 183 -16.84 -3.82 -19.46
CA THR A 183 -17.60 -4.99 -19.02
C THR A 183 -17.16 -5.42 -17.61
N VAL A 184 -17.99 -6.19 -16.91
CA VAL A 184 -17.64 -6.76 -15.60
C VAL A 184 -16.42 -7.69 -15.72
N GLN A 185 -16.31 -8.41 -16.83
CA GLN A 185 -15.17 -9.27 -17.10
C GLN A 185 -13.88 -8.45 -17.27
N ASP A 186 -13.93 -7.33 -18.00
CA ASP A 186 -12.79 -6.42 -18.15
C ASP A 186 -12.38 -5.83 -16.81
N LEU A 187 -13.35 -5.45 -15.96
CA LEU A 187 -13.10 -4.98 -14.61
C LEU A 187 -12.41 -6.06 -13.76
N GLU A 188 -12.92 -7.29 -13.77
CA GLU A 188 -12.31 -8.42 -13.05
C GLU A 188 -10.89 -8.69 -13.53
N THR A 189 -10.66 -8.73 -14.84
CA THR A 189 -9.31 -8.91 -15.41
C THR A 189 -8.38 -7.76 -15.02
N THR A 190 -8.87 -6.52 -15.02
CA THR A 190 -8.10 -5.32 -14.65
C THR A 190 -7.74 -5.34 -13.16
N VAL A 191 -8.70 -5.61 -12.27
CA VAL A 191 -8.45 -5.63 -10.82
C VAL A 191 -7.53 -6.80 -10.46
N LYS A 192 -7.73 -7.97 -11.09
CA LYS A 192 -6.90 -9.14 -10.86
C LYS A 192 -5.47 -8.95 -11.35
N SER A 193 -5.26 -8.32 -12.50
CA SER A 193 -3.91 -8.04 -13.01
C SER A 193 -3.17 -7.01 -12.16
N LEU A 194 -3.88 -5.99 -11.65
CA LEU A 194 -3.28 -4.94 -10.84
C LEU A 194 -2.99 -5.39 -9.41
N THR A 195 -3.92 -6.14 -8.80
CA THR A 195 -3.95 -6.39 -7.35
C THR A 195 -3.88 -7.86 -6.93
N GLY A 196 -4.05 -8.79 -7.87
CA GLY A 196 -4.17 -10.23 -7.58
C GLY A 196 -5.51 -10.67 -6.98
N ARG A 197 -6.45 -9.75 -6.74
CA ARG A 197 -7.75 -10.00 -6.08
C ARG A 197 -8.92 -9.88 -7.05
N SER A 198 -10.10 -10.34 -6.63
CA SER A 198 -11.37 -10.08 -7.33
C SER A 198 -11.78 -8.60 -7.22
N ALA A 199 -12.63 -8.14 -8.14
CA ALA A 199 -13.17 -6.77 -8.07
C ALA A 199 -13.99 -6.54 -6.79
N GLU A 200 -14.73 -7.56 -6.34
CA GLU A 200 -15.57 -7.47 -5.16
C GLU A 200 -14.75 -7.38 -3.85
N ASP A 201 -13.71 -8.20 -3.70
CA ASP A 201 -12.82 -8.17 -2.53
C ASP A 201 -12.05 -6.86 -2.46
N PHE A 202 -11.64 -6.34 -3.63
CA PHE A 202 -11.00 -5.03 -3.73
C PHE A 202 -11.95 -3.91 -3.28
N LEU A 203 -13.20 -3.91 -3.74
CA LEU A 203 -14.20 -2.91 -3.33
C LEU A 203 -14.46 -2.93 -1.82
N LYS A 204 -14.57 -4.13 -1.23
CA LYS A 204 -14.73 -4.30 0.23
C LYS A 204 -13.54 -3.72 0.98
N THR A 205 -12.32 -3.97 0.49
CA THR A 205 -11.08 -3.46 1.10
C THR A 205 -11.04 -1.93 1.09
N VAL A 206 -11.26 -1.30 -0.07
CA VAL A 206 -11.21 0.16 -0.21
C VAL A 206 -12.29 0.85 0.64
N ARG A 207 -13.50 0.27 0.70
CA ARG A 207 -14.59 0.78 1.56
C ARG A 207 -14.26 0.70 3.05
N ARG A 208 -13.62 -0.38 3.49
CA ARG A 208 -13.19 -0.55 4.90
C ARG A 208 -12.20 0.53 5.30
N GLU A 209 -11.23 0.84 4.43
CA GLU A 209 -10.21 1.86 4.74
C GLU A 209 -10.79 3.29 4.78
N LYS A 210 -11.75 3.62 3.90
CA LYS A 210 -12.40 4.95 3.89
C LYS A 210 -13.40 5.16 5.03
N ARG A 211 -13.87 4.10 5.69
CA ARG A 211 -14.75 4.17 6.87
C ARG A 211 -13.98 4.49 8.17
N LEU A 212 -12.65 4.48 8.14
CA LEU A 212 -11.83 4.92 9.26
C LEU A 212 -11.72 6.46 9.23
N PRO A 213 -12.09 7.17 10.31
CA PRO A 213 -11.99 8.62 10.34
C PRO A 213 -10.54 9.07 10.20
N ALA A 214 -10.32 10.15 9.44
CA ALA A 214 -9.04 10.82 9.24
C ALA A 214 -8.38 11.27 10.56
#